data_AF-A0A6G7RVC4-F1
#
_entry.id   AF-A0A6G7RVC4-F1
#
_cell.length_a   1.000
_cell.length_b   1.000
_cell.length_c   1.000
_cell.angle_alpha   90.00
_cell.angle_beta   90.00
_cell.angle_gamma   90.00
#
_symmetry.space_group_name_H-M   'P 1'
#
loop_
_entity.id
_entity.type
_entity.pdbx_description
1 polymer ?
#
loop_
_entity_poly.entity_id
_entity_poly.type
_entity_poly.pdbx_seq_one_letter_code
_entity_poly.pdbx_strand_id
1 'polypeptide(L)'
;MTEEFLRYVDRANVHFDIIHRLGSLLLMYRTTNSKMQEFQDGIKWYDENDNHRANKDRMKEAVRMLNGYRQNINELTIIGIAKSIEDLIFDFEDILNQKIHFWNDCERYDYFTQMKIIRNLNNCIKHSKGLIKKGHPSNDYLIDEAGFEENSKIEDLNLDLETYIYQNFSFQMDVFWANDERENPYKNIKENHPKIREILIPSFIGK
;
A
#
# COMPACT_ATOMS: atom_id res chain seq x y z
N MET A 1 17.49 -34.38 11.21
CA MET A 1 16.58 -33.36 10.65
C MET A 1 17.47 -32.18 10.32
N THR A 2 17.77 -32.01 9.04
CA THR A 2 18.98 -31.36 8.52
C THR A 2 18.77 -29.85 8.33
N GLU A 3 19.84 -29.06 8.38
CA GLU A 3 19.81 -27.58 8.19
C GLU A 3 19.04 -27.15 6.94
N GLU A 4 19.04 -27.97 5.89
CA GLU A 4 18.28 -27.79 4.67
C GLU A 4 16.76 -27.69 4.90
N PHE A 5 16.22 -28.52 5.82
CA PHE A 5 14.80 -28.45 6.18
C PHE A 5 14.45 -27.15 6.90
N LEU A 6 15.32 -26.67 7.79
CA LEU A 6 15.12 -25.39 8.48
C LEU A 6 15.11 -24.23 7.48
N ARG A 7 16.08 -24.19 6.55
CA ARG A 7 16.10 -23.19 5.47
C ARG A 7 14.84 -23.20 4.61
N TYR A 8 14.28 -24.38 4.35
CA TYR A 8 13.02 -24.49 3.61
C TYR A 8 11.84 -23.89 4.40
N VAL A 9 11.74 -24.19 5.69
CA VAL A 9 10.70 -23.64 6.58
C VAL A 9 10.81 -22.12 6.68
N ASP A 10 12.02 -21.61 6.90
CA ASP A 10 12.30 -20.17 7.00
C ASP A 10 11.87 -19.42 5.74
N ARG A 11 12.24 -19.93 4.56
CA ARG A 11 11.81 -19.36 3.27
C ARG A 11 10.30 -19.44 3.07
N ALA A 12 9.67 -20.54 3.48
CA ALA A 12 8.22 -20.69 3.40
C ALA A 12 7.51 -19.65 4.29
N ASN A 13 8.06 -19.33 5.46
CA ASN A 13 7.53 -18.31 6.36
C ASN A 13 7.61 -16.92 5.73
N VAL A 14 8.77 -16.50 5.22
CA VAL A 14 8.93 -15.19 4.55
C VAL A 14 7.94 -15.05 3.39
N HIS A 15 7.85 -16.08 2.55
CA HIS A 15 6.91 -16.12 1.44
C HIS A 15 5.45 -15.99 1.88
N PHE A 16 5.06 -16.74 2.92
CA PHE A 16 3.73 -16.68 3.50
C PHE A 16 3.44 -15.28 4.09
N ASP A 17 4.41 -14.68 4.78
CA ASP A 17 4.27 -13.36 5.39
C ASP A 17 4.08 -12.27 4.34
N ILE A 18 4.75 -12.35 3.18
CA ILE A 18 4.51 -11.42 2.05
C ILE A 18 3.03 -11.50 1.61
N ILE A 19 2.53 -12.72 1.36
CA ILE A 19 1.13 -12.95 0.95
C ILE A 19 0.18 -12.41 2.02
N HIS A 20 0.41 -12.74 3.28
CA HIS A 20 -0.49 -12.38 4.37
C HIS A 20 -0.52 -10.86 4.62
N ARG A 21 0.64 -10.19 4.64
CA ARG A 21 0.74 -8.73 4.82
C ARG A 21 0.00 -7.99 3.71
N LEU A 22 0.28 -8.33 2.46
CA LEU A 22 -0.30 -7.65 1.31
C LEU A 22 -1.77 -8.02 1.09
N GLY A 23 -2.15 -9.26 1.37
CA GLY A 23 -3.53 -9.72 1.37
C GLY A 23 -4.38 -9.01 2.40
N SER A 24 -3.88 -8.89 3.63
CA SER A 24 -4.55 -8.15 4.71
C SER A 24 -4.68 -6.67 4.38
N LEU A 25 -3.63 -6.06 3.81
CA LEU A 25 -3.66 -4.65 3.40
C LEU A 25 -4.69 -4.41 2.29
N LEU A 26 -4.71 -5.26 1.26
CA LEU A 26 -5.68 -5.18 0.17
C LEU A 26 -7.12 -5.36 0.67
N LEU A 27 -7.33 -6.35 1.54
CA LEU A 27 -8.64 -6.62 2.13
C LEU A 27 -9.12 -5.42 2.95
N MET A 28 -8.26 -4.85 3.80
CA MET A 28 -8.58 -3.67 4.61
C MET A 28 -8.90 -2.45 3.75
N TYR A 29 -8.09 -2.20 2.71
CA TYR A 29 -8.32 -1.08 1.79
C TYR A 29 -9.67 -1.21 1.09
N ARG A 30 -9.97 -2.38 0.50
CA ARG A 30 -11.22 -2.61 -0.23
C ARG A 30 -12.43 -2.61 0.69
N THR A 31 -12.35 -3.25 1.85
CA THR A 31 -13.47 -3.30 2.81
C THR A 31 -13.78 -1.90 3.35
N THR A 32 -12.75 -1.13 3.71
CA THR A 32 -12.94 0.25 4.18
C THR A 32 -13.59 1.10 3.10
N ASN A 33 -13.09 1.05 1.86
CA ASN A 33 -13.68 1.81 0.75
C ASN A 33 -15.13 1.39 0.46
N SER A 34 -15.43 0.08 0.47
CA SER A 34 -16.80 -0.43 0.30
C SER A 34 -17.72 0.10 1.40
N LYS A 35 -17.29 0.05 2.67
CA LYS A 35 -18.09 0.56 3.79
C LYS A 35 -18.26 2.06 3.77
N MET A 36 -17.27 2.79 3.28
CA MET A 36 -17.40 4.23 3.07
C MET A 36 -18.40 4.55 1.95
N GLN A 37 -18.43 3.77 0.88
CA GLN A 37 -19.43 3.90 -0.18
C GLN A 37 -20.84 3.60 0.34
N GLU A 38 -21.02 2.48 1.06
CA GLU A 38 -22.29 2.15 1.71
C GLU A 38 -22.76 3.27 2.66
N PHE A 39 -21.84 3.82 3.46
CA PHE A 39 -22.14 4.94 4.33
C PHE A 39 -22.57 6.17 3.52
N GLN A 40 -21.85 6.50 2.45
CA GLN A 40 -22.15 7.63 1.57
C GLN A 40 -23.53 7.50 0.93
N ASP A 41 -23.89 6.31 0.46
CA ASP A 41 -25.19 6.01 -0.15
C ASP A 41 -26.35 6.09 0.87
N GLY A 42 -26.06 5.79 2.14
CA GLY A 42 -27.01 5.88 3.25
C GLY A 42 -27.22 7.29 3.82
N ILE A 43 -26.44 8.31 3.38
CA ILE A 43 -26.59 9.68 3.90
C ILE A 43 -27.93 10.27 3.44
N LYS A 44 -28.80 10.59 4.41
CA LYS A 44 -29.99 11.41 4.17
C LYS A 44 -29.60 12.88 4.04
N TRP A 45 -29.25 13.31 2.83
CA TRP A 45 -28.79 14.66 2.51
C TRP A 45 -29.81 15.77 2.85
N TYR A 46 -31.10 15.44 2.84
CA TYR A 46 -32.18 16.37 3.11
C TYR A 46 -33.30 15.70 3.91
N ASP A 47 -33.86 16.44 4.86
CA ASP A 47 -35.03 16.07 5.65
C ASP A 47 -36.04 17.20 5.64
N GLU A 48 -37.26 16.91 5.20
CA GLU A 48 -38.37 17.87 5.16
C GLU A 48 -38.79 18.33 6.55
N ASN A 49 -38.50 17.54 7.58
CA ASN A 49 -38.79 17.88 8.98
C ASN A 49 -37.72 18.79 9.61
N ASP A 50 -36.57 18.95 8.95
CA ASP A 50 -35.48 19.79 9.43
C ASP A 50 -35.63 21.22 8.90
N ASN A 51 -35.28 22.20 9.74
CA ASN A 51 -35.11 23.57 9.27
C ASN A 51 -33.86 23.68 8.35
N HIS A 52 -33.79 24.78 7.60
CA HIS A 52 -32.69 25.02 6.66
C HIS A 52 -31.29 24.89 7.29
N ARG A 53 -31.11 25.36 8.54
CA ARG A 53 -29.82 25.29 9.22
C ARG A 53 -29.45 23.84 9.56
N ALA A 54 -30.38 23.06 10.10
CA ALA A 54 -30.16 21.67 10.45
C ALA A 54 -29.78 20.82 9.22
N ASN A 55 -30.49 21.00 8.09
CA ASN A 55 -30.13 20.36 6.82
C ASN A 55 -28.72 20.75 6.37
N LYS A 56 -28.37 22.05 6.42
CA LYS A 56 -27.03 22.53 6.05
C LYS A 56 -25.91 21.97 6.94
N ASP A 57 -26.13 21.93 8.25
CA ASP A 57 -25.14 21.46 9.22
C ASP A 57 -24.91 19.94 9.04
N ARG A 58 -25.98 19.16 8.86
CA ARG A 58 -25.92 17.73 8.53
C ARG A 58 -25.07 17.46 7.29
N MET A 59 -25.31 18.19 6.19
CA MET A 59 -24.54 18.02 4.96
C MET A 59 -23.05 18.27 5.19
N LYS A 60 -22.71 19.35 5.91
CA LYS A 60 -21.31 19.71 6.20
C LYS A 60 -20.62 18.67 7.07
N GLU A 61 -21.28 18.19 8.11
CA GLU A 61 -20.74 17.18 9.01
C GLU A 61 -20.50 15.86 8.29
N ALA A 62 -21.47 15.41 7.49
CA ALA A 62 -21.35 14.18 6.70
C ALA A 62 -20.19 14.25 5.69
N VAL A 63 -20.06 15.36 4.95
CA VAL A 63 -18.95 15.57 4.00
C VAL A 63 -17.60 15.64 4.73
N ARG A 64 -17.53 16.39 5.85
CA ARG A 64 -16.29 16.50 6.63
C ARG A 64 -15.84 15.12 7.13
N MET A 65 -16.77 14.30 7.59
CA MET A 65 -16.46 12.95 8.06
C MET A 65 -15.99 12.05 6.92
N LEU A 66 -16.70 12.03 5.78
CA LEU A 66 -16.32 11.25 4.60
C LEU A 66 -14.91 11.60 4.11
N ASN A 67 -14.60 12.89 3.97
CA ASN A 67 -13.29 13.34 3.51
C ASN A 67 -12.18 12.96 4.49
N GLY A 68 -12.42 13.11 5.80
CA GLY A 68 -11.46 12.69 6.83
C GLY A 68 -11.16 11.19 6.78
N TYR A 69 -12.17 10.35 6.56
CA TYR A 69 -11.95 8.90 6.38
C TYR A 69 -11.18 8.59 5.09
N ARG A 70 -11.48 9.28 3.97
CA ARG A 70 -10.78 9.07 2.68
C ARG A 70 -9.31 9.41 2.78
N GLN A 71 -9.00 10.54 3.40
CA GLN A 71 -7.62 10.93 3.67
C GLN A 71 -6.90 9.87 4.51
N ASN A 72 -7.50 9.49 5.64
CA ASN A 72 -6.89 8.54 6.56
C ASN A 72 -6.63 7.19 5.91
N ILE A 73 -7.57 6.64 5.13
CA ILE A 73 -7.36 5.33 4.49
C ILE A 73 -6.24 5.40 3.44
N ASN A 74 -6.13 6.49 2.68
CA ASN A 74 -5.08 6.65 1.68
C ASN A 74 -3.69 6.74 2.34
N GLU A 75 -3.54 7.59 3.36
CA GLU A 75 -2.28 7.73 4.09
C GLU A 75 -1.88 6.42 4.79
N LEU A 76 -2.83 5.76 5.48
CA LEU A 76 -2.58 4.48 6.13
C LEU A 76 -2.20 3.38 5.12
N THR A 77 -2.78 3.41 3.92
CA THR A 77 -2.44 2.45 2.87
C THR A 77 -1.03 2.71 2.33
N ILE A 78 -0.66 3.98 2.07
CA ILE A 78 0.72 4.34 1.69
C ILE A 78 1.73 3.88 2.75
N ILE A 79 1.42 4.13 4.04
CA ILE A 79 2.25 3.67 5.16
C ILE A 79 2.34 2.14 5.17
N GLY A 80 1.21 1.44 4.99
CA GLY A 80 1.16 -0.02 4.99
C GLY A 80 1.98 -0.66 3.86
N ILE A 81 1.88 -0.12 2.64
CA ILE A 81 2.70 -0.55 1.50
C ILE A 81 4.18 -0.31 1.82
N ALA A 82 4.55 0.90 2.26
CA ALA A 82 5.92 1.23 2.60
C ALA A 82 6.49 0.33 3.72
N LYS A 83 5.68 0.06 4.75
CA LYS A 83 6.07 -0.76 5.89
C LYS A 83 6.28 -2.22 5.48
N SER A 84 5.44 -2.78 4.61
CA SER A 84 5.64 -4.15 4.12
C SER A 84 6.98 -4.35 3.38
N ILE A 85 7.49 -3.30 2.71
CA ILE A 85 8.82 -3.34 2.08
C ILE A 85 9.93 -3.35 3.14
N GLU A 86 9.78 -2.54 4.20
CA GLU A 86 10.71 -2.55 5.34
C GLU A 86 10.70 -3.90 6.05
N ASP A 87 9.52 -4.47 6.26
CA ASP A 87 9.38 -5.77 6.91
C ASP A 87 10.01 -6.89 6.07
N LEU A 88 9.90 -6.86 4.73
CA LEU A 88 10.63 -7.82 3.88
C LEU A 88 12.14 -7.74 4.11
N ILE A 89 12.70 -6.53 4.22
CA ILE A 89 14.14 -6.34 4.43
C ILE A 89 14.55 -6.89 5.80
N PHE A 90 13.72 -6.66 6.83
CA PHE A 90 13.95 -7.23 8.16
C PHE A 90 13.84 -8.76 8.15
N ASP A 91 12.85 -9.33 7.45
CA ASP A 91 12.74 -10.79 7.32
C ASP A 91 13.99 -11.40 6.68
N PHE A 92 14.55 -10.76 5.66
CA PHE A 92 15.80 -11.19 5.04
C PHE A 92 16.98 -11.18 6.02
N GLU A 93 17.11 -10.13 6.83
CA GLU A 93 18.18 -10.00 7.82
C GLU A 93 18.00 -10.97 9.00
N ASP A 94 16.79 -11.02 9.57
CA ASP A 94 16.49 -11.76 10.80
C ASP A 94 16.29 -13.27 10.57
N ILE A 95 15.68 -13.66 9.44
CA ILE A 95 15.31 -15.05 9.15
C ILE A 95 16.32 -15.70 8.20
N LEU A 96 16.74 -14.98 7.16
CA LEU A 96 17.63 -15.53 6.13
C LEU A 96 19.11 -15.19 6.36
N ASN A 97 19.42 -14.35 7.36
CA ASN A 97 20.76 -13.83 7.64
C ASN A 97 21.41 -13.18 6.40
N GLN A 98 20.59 -12.46 5.63
CA GLN A 98 20.96 -11.81 4.39
C GLN A 98 20.62 -10.33 4.47
N LYS A 99 21.63 -9.47 4.31
CA LYS A 99 21.42 -8.02 4.33
C LYS A 99 21.04 -7.52 2.95
N ILE A 100 19.88 -6.88 2.84
CA ILE A 100 19.40 -6.25 1.61
C ILE A 100 19.15 -4.76 1.87
N HIS A 101 19.66 -3.90 0.99
CA HIS A 101 19.42 -2.46 1.00
C HIS A 101 18.47 -2.06 -0.11
N PHE A 102 17.28 -1.55 0.25
CA PHE A 102 16.27 -1.12 -0.72
C PHE A 102 16.82 -0.25 -1.86
N TRP A 103 17.58 0.80 -1.53
CA TRP A 103 18.02 1.78 -2.52
C TRP A 103 19.12 1.27 -3.46
N ASN A 104 19.93 0.33 -3.00
CA ASN A 104 21.15 -0.09 -3.70
C ASN A 104 20.96 -1.46 -4.39
N ASP A 105 20.23 -2.36 -3.74
CA ASP A 105 20.14 -3.75 -4.18
C ASP A 105 18.86 -4.05 -4.96
N CYS A 106 17.84 -3.20 -4.84
CA CYS A 106 16.51 -3.46 -5.41
C CYS A 106 16.20 -2.72 -6.70
N GLU A 107 17.09 -1.86 -7.20
CA GLU A 107 16.85 -1.03 -8.40
C GLU A 107 16.53 -1.87 -9.65
N ARG A 108 17.10 -3.08 -9.73
CA ARG A 108 16.92 -4.01 -10.85
C ARG A 108 15.56 -4.71 -10.91
N TYR A 109 14.74 -4.61 -9.87
CA TYR A 109 13.47 -5.35 -9.80
C TYR A 109 12.32 -4.55 -10.38
N ASP A 110 11.36 -5.28 -10.95
CA ASP A 110 10.16 -4.67 -11.50
C ASP A 110 9.40 -3.90 -10.42
N TYR A 111 8.82 -2.77 -10.80
CA TYR A 111 8.11 -1.84 -9.92
C TYR A 111 8.96 -1.13 -8.84
N PHE A 112 10.30 -1.20 -8.91
CA PHE A 112 11.16 -0.46 -7.98
C PHE A 112 10.83 1.04 -7.93
N THR A 113 10.64 1.70 -9.08
CA THR A 113 10.30 3.13 -9.13
C THR A 113 8.99 3.45 -8.40
N GLN A 114 7.98 2.59 -8.52
CA GLN A 114 6.70 2.72 -7.84
C GLN A 114 6.88 2.56 -6.33
N MET A 115 7.69 1.58 -5.90
CA MET A 115 8.03 1.41 -4.48
C MET A 115 8.85 2.59 -3.95
N LYS A 116 9.73 3.17 -4.77
CA LYS A 116 10.50 4.38 -4.47
C LYS A 116 9.55 5.57 -4.23
N ILE A 117 8.53 5.73 -5.07
CA ILE A 117 7.48 6.75 -4.89
C ILE A 117 6.75 6.55 -3.56
N ILE A 118 6.22 5.35 -3.29
CA ILE A 118 5.48 5.07 -2.04
C ILE A 118 6.32 5.33 -0.79
N ARG A 119 7.60 4.92 -0.77
CA ARG A 119 8.48 5.18 0.37
C ARG A 119 8.71 6.67 0.60
N ASN A 120 8.87 7.45 -0.48
CA ASN A 120 9.02 8.89 -0.35
C ASN A 120 7.71 9.58 0.07
N LEU A 121 6.55 9.11 -0.41
CA LEU A 121 5.24 9.55 0.08
C LEU A 121 5.08 9.26 1.58
N ASN A 122 5.45 8.06 2.05
CA ASN A 122 5.45 7.71 3.46
C ASN A 122 6.32 8.67 4.30
N ASN A 123 7.52 9.01 3.82
CA ASN A 123 8.37 10.00 4.48
C ASN A 123 7.74 11.39 4.51
N CYS A 124 7.06 11.80 3.43
CA CYS A 124 6.30 13.04 3.38
C CYS A 124 5.14 13.04 4.40
N ILE A 125 4.42 11.93 4.58
CA ILE A 125 3.40 11.78 5.65
C ILE A 125 4.04 11.96 7.03
N LYS A 126 5.13 11.22 7.31
CA LYS A 126 5.81 11.20 8.61
C LYS A 126 6.44 12.54 9.00
N HIS A 127 7.07 13.23 8.05
CA HIS A 127 7.93 14.38 8.33
C HIS A 127 7.36 15.72 7.86
N SER A 128 6.41 15.71 6.92
CA SER A 128 5.82 16.92 6.34
C SER A 128 4.30 16.97 6.47
N LYS A 129 3.69 16.11 7.30
CA LYS A 129 2.23 16.03 7.49
C LYS A 129 1.48 15.88 6.16
N GLY A 130 2.07 15.15 5.22
CA GLY A 130 1.50 14.93 3.89
C GLY A 130 1.59 16.11 2.92
N LEU A 131 2.31 17.19 3.26
CA LEU A 131 2.55 18.31 2.34
C LEU A 131 3.84 18.09 1.53
N ILE A 132 3.72 18.00 0.21
CA ILE A 132 4.85 17.86 -0.71
C ILE A 132 5.46 19.24 -0.93
N LYS A 133 6.58 19.51 -0.27
CA LYS A 133 7.28 20.80 -0.37
C LYS A 133 8.79 20.60 -0.39
N LYS A 134 9.51 21.39 -1.20
CA LYS A 134 10.96 21.31 -1.29
C LYS A 134 11.66 21.53 0.06
N GLY A 135 12.87 20.98 0.16
CA GLY A 135 13.77 21.12 1.31
C GLY A 135 13.92 19.85 2.15
N HIS A 136 13.24 18.76 1.78
CA HIS A 136 13.48 17.42 2.32
C HIS A 136 13.76 16.47 1.15
N PRO A 137 14.83 15.64 1.20
CA PRO A 137 15.23 14.80 0.06
C PRO A 137 14.11 13.95 -0.53
N SER A 138 13.23 13.40 0.32
CA SER A 138 12.08 12.64 -0.15
C SER A 138 11.07 13.48 -0.93
N ASN A 139 10.83 14.72 -0.52
CA ASN A 139 9.92 15.61 -1.22
C ASN A 139 10.56 16.15 -2.50
N ASP A 140 11.86 16.44 -2.45
CA ASP A 140 12.62 16.87 -3.61
C ASP A 140 12.59 15.78 -4.70
N TYR A 141 12.75 14.50 -4.34
CA TYR A 141 12.55 13.37 -5.27
C TYR A 141 11.13 13.33 -5.84
N LEU A 142 10.10 13.49 -4.99
CA LEU A 142 8.71 13.46 -5.46
C LEU A 142 8.44 14.55 -6.50
N ILE A 143 9.00 15.75 -6.31
CA ILE A 143 8.82 16.87 -7.23
C ILE A 143 9.67 16.70 -8.49
N ASP A 144 10.98 16.52 -8.30
CA ASP A 144 11.96 16.64 -9.38
C ASP A 144 12.05 15.37 -10.25
N GLU A 145 11.81 14.18 -9.68
CA GLU A 145 11.90 12.91 -10.41
C GLU A 145 10.53 12.25 -10.64
N ALA A 146 9.63 12.27 -9.65
CA ALA A 146 8.32 11.62 -9.77
C ALA A 146 7.21 12.54 -10.33
N GLY A 147 7.49 13.83 -10.54
CA GLY A 147 6.59 14.76 -11.22
C GLY A 147 5.39 15.25 -10.39
N PHE A 148 5.44 15.15 -9.06
CA PHE A 148 4.40 15.71 -8.19
C PHE A 148 4.49 17.24 -8.12
N GLU A 149 3.34 17.91 -8.06
CA GLU A 149 3.29 19.37 -7.94
C GLU A 149 3.74 19.83 -6.55
N GLU A 150 4.56 20.88 -6.49
CA GLU A 150 4.97 21.49 -5.23
C GLU A 150 3.77 22.15 -4.52
N ASN A 151 3.70 21.98 -3.19
CA ASN A 151 2.59 22.37 -2.31
C ASN A 151 1.31 21.54 -2.48
N SER A 152 1.34 20.49 -3.30
CA SER A 152 0.28 19.48 -3.27
C SER A 152 0.27 18.74 -1.93
N LYS A 153 -0.90 18.27 -1.53
CA LYS A 153 -1.04 17.39 -0.38
C LYS A 153 -1.31 15.98 -0.85
N ILE A 154 -0.84 15.01 -0.08
CA ILE A 154 -1.08 13.59 -0.34
C ILE A 154 -2.57 13.25 -0.41
N GLU A 155 -3.41 13.91 0.40
CA GLU A 155 -4.86 13.75 0.38
C GLU A 155 -5.51 14.10 -0.96
N ASP A 156 -4.89 14.98 -1.74
CA ASP A 156 -5.41 15.48 -3.02
C ASP A 156 -4.89 14.66 -4.21
N LEU A 157 -3.95 13.72 -3.98
CA LEU A 157 -3.37 12.91 -5.04
C LEU A 157 -4.33 11.81 -5.48
N ASN A 158 -4.59 11.73 -6.78
CA ASN A 158 -5.35 10.63 -7.37
C ASN A 158 -4.43 9.42 -7.60
N LEU A 159 -4.14 8.66 -6.53
CA LEU A 159 -3.34 7.46 -6.58
C LEU A 159 -4.22 6.22 -6.65
N ASP A 160 -3.94 5.33 -7.61
CA ASP A 160 -4.51 3.97 -7.62
C ASP A 160 -3.75 3.09 -6.63
N LEU A 161 -4.09 3.22 -5.35
CA LEU A 161 -3.43 2.49 -4.26
C LEU A 161 -3.64 0.98 -4.35
N GLU A 162 -4.73 0.52 -4.97
CA GLU A 162 -4.95 -0.90 -5.21
C GLU A 162 -3.89 -1.46 -6.16
N THR A 163 -3.63 -0.74 -7.26
CA THR A 163 -2.54 -1.05 -8.19
C THR A 163 -1.17 -1.03 -7.49
N TYR A 164 -0.89 -0.06 -6.62
CA TYR A 164 0.37 -0.06 -5.86
C TYR A 164 0.51 -1.28 -4.93
N ILE A 165 -0.57 -1.82 -4.37
CA ILE A 165 -0.52 -3.06 -3.58
C ILE A 165 -0.15 -4.25 -4.48
N TYR A 166 -0.74 -4.37 -5.67
CA TYR A 166 -0.40 -5.44 -6.63
C TYR A 166 1.05 -5.36 -7.14
N GLN A 167 1.50 -4.14 -7.42
CA GLN A 167 2.88 -3.87 -7.82
C GLN A 167 3.87 -4.20 -6.69
N ASN A 168 3.52 -3.85 -5.44
CA ASN A 168 4.33 -4.20 -4.28
C ASN A 168 4.41 -5.72 -4.06
N PHE A 169 3.32 -6.46 -4.28
CA PHE A 169 3.36 -7.92 -4.26
C PHE A 169 4.35 -8.47 -5.27
N SER A 170 4.26 -8.01 -6.52
CA SER A 170 5.15 -8.46 -7.59
C SER A 170 6.61 -8.11 -7.29
N PHE A 171 6.87 -6.87 -6.82
CA PHE A 171 8.20 -6.43 -6.40
C PHE A 171 8.78 -7.30 -5.28
N GLN A 172 8.01 -7.55 -4.21
CA GLN A 172 8.49 -8.36 -3.08
C GLN A 172 8.72 -9.81 -3.49
N MET A 173 7.87 -10.38 -4.35
CA MET A 173 8.08 -11.72 -4.90
C MET A 173 9.34 -11.77 -5.78
N ASP A 174 9.61 -10.75 -6.58
CA ASP A 174 10.86 -10.70 -7.35
C ASP A 174 12.09 -10.65 -6.44
N VAL A 175 12.08 -9.80 -5.42
CA VAL A 175 13.16 -9.73 -4.43
C VAL A 175 13.33 -11.07 -3.72
N PHE A 176 12.23 -11.69 -3.29
CA PHE A 176 12.24 -12.99 -2.60
C PHE A 176 12.83 -14.09 -3.47
N TRP A 177 12.28 -14.29 -4.68
CA TRP A 177 12.67 -15.39 -5.55
C TRP A 177 14.01 -15.17 -6.25
N ALA A 178 14.49 -13.94 -6.41
CA ALA A 178 15.85 -13.69 -6.90
C ALA A 178 16.94 -14.16 -5.92
N ASN A 179 16.57 -14.38 -4.66
CA ASN A 179 17.44 -14.95 -3.63
C ASN A 179 17.12 -16.43 -3.37
N ASP A 180 16.38 -17.09 -4.25
CA ASP A 180 16.04 -18.51 -4.22
C ASP A 180 16.58 -19.22 -5.47
N GLU A 181 16.97 -20.49 -5.34
CA GLU A 181 17.47 -21.27 -6.48
C GLU A 181 16.34 -21.73 -7.41
N ARG A 182 15.09 -21.70 -6.93
CA ARG A 182 13.90 -22.08 -7.68
C ARG A 182 13.40 -20.92 -8.54
N GLU A 183 12.71 -21.26 -9.62
CA GLU A 183 12.09 -20.27 -10.50
C GLU A 183 10.93 -19.54 -9.80
N ASN A 184 10.83 -18.22 -10.00
CA ASN A 184 9.73 -17.40 -9.50
C ASN A 184 8.39 -17.80 -10.17
N PRO A 185 7.44 -18.43 -9.45
CA PRO A 185 6.17 -18.86 -10.03
C PRO A 185 5.23 -17.69 -10.36
N TYR A 186 5.52 -16.48 -9.87
CA TYR A 186 4.72 -15.28 -10.08
C TYR A 186 5.16 -14.45 -11.28
N LYS A 187 6.27 -14.82 -11.94
CA LYS A 187 6.86 -14.02 -13.03
C LYS A 187 5.89 -13.74 -14.18
N ASN A 188 5.02 -14.69 -14.51
CA ASN A 188 4.08 -14.60 -15.62
C ASN A 188 2.75 -13.91 -15.26
N ILE A 189 2.58 -13.46 -14.01
CA ILE A 189 1.30 -12.89 -13.54
C ILE A 189 1.45 -11.47 -12.99
N LYS A 190 2.64 -10.86 -13.06
CA LYS A 190 2.94 -9.55 -12.47
C LYS A 190 1.97 -8.45 -12.89
N GLU A 191 1.55 -8.47 -14.16
CA GLU A 191 0.60 -7.51 -14.73
C GLU A 191 -0.87 -7.98 -14.63
N ASN A 192 -1.11 -9.22 -14.21
CA ASN A 192 -2.45 -9.79 -14.09
C ASN A 192 -3.01 -9.54 -12.69
N HIS A 193 -3.42 -8.29 -12.43
CA HIS A 193 -3.98 -7.86 -11.14
C HIS A 193 -5.16 -8.75 -10.67
N PRO A 194 -6.11 -9.19 -11.52
CA PRO A 194 -7.15 -10.13 -11.10
C PRO A 194 -6.60 -11.44 -10.50
N LYS A 195 -5.55 -12.00 -11.10
CA LYS A 195 -4.93 -13.23 -10.62
C LYS A 195 -4.10 -13.01 -9.35
N ILE A 196 -3.40 -11.87 -9.24
CA ILE A 196 -2.72 -11.48 -8.00
C ILE A 196 -3.73 -11.33 -6.86
N ARG A 197 -4.88 -10.70 -7.13
CA ARG A 197 -5.96 -10.57 -6.16
C ARG A 197 -6.48 -11.91 -5.65
N GLU A 198 -6.62 -12.91 -6.52
CA GLU A 198 -7.04 -14.27 -6.11
C GLU A 198 -6.02 -14.96 -5.20
N ILE A 199 -4.73 -14.61 -5.33
CA ILE A 199 -3.67 -15.09 -4.44
C ILE A 199 -3.73 -14.37 -3.09
N LEU A 200 -3.90 -13.05 -3.13
CA LEU A 200 -3.84 -12.19 -1.95
C LEU A 200 -5.10 -12.26 -1.07
N ILE A 201 -6.27 -12.36 -1.69
CA ILE A 201 -7.55 -12.46 -0.99
C ILE A 201 -8.15 -13.84 -1.31
N PRO A 202 -8.29 -14.73 -0.31
CA PRO A 202 -8.96 -16.00 -0.48
C PRO A 202 -10.35 -15.83 -1.10
N SER A 203 -10.70 -16.72 -2.02
CA SER A 203 -11.92 -16.64 -2.84
C SER A 203 -13.24 -16.65 -2.04
N PHE A 204 -13.21 -17.07 -0.77
CA PHE A 204 -14.38 -17.04 0.12
C PHE A 204 -14.59 -15.70 0.83
N ILE A 205 -13.61 -14.78 0.80
CA ILE A 205 -13.68 -13.44 1.40
C ILE A 205 -14.20 -12.39 0.39
N GLY A 206 -14.30 -12.75 -0.90
CA GLY A 206 -14.67 -11.85 -2.00
C GLY A 206 -16.05 -12.08 -2.63
N LYS A 207 -16.98 -12.74 -1.93
CA LYS A 207 -18.39 -12.89 -2.36
C LYS A 207 -19.30 -11.95 -1.59
#